data_AF-A0A6A4L6W5-F1
#
_entry.id   AF-A0A6A4L6W5-F1
#
_cell.length_a   1.000
_cell.length_b   1.000
_cell.length_c   1.000
_cell.angle_alpha   90.00
_cell.angle_beta   90.00
_cell.angle_gamma   90.00
#
_symmetry.space_group_name_H-M   'P 1'
#
loop_
_entity.id
_entity.type
_entity.pdbx_description
1 polymer ?
#
loop_
_entity_poly.entity_id
_entity_poly.type
_entity_poly.pdbx_seq_one_letter_code
_entity_poly.pdbx_strand_id
1 'polypeptide(L)'
;MTTNAPDGVVLPFNFSVYTVPFSCEYFASAVTSGGYFRNDNPMRHPVPFFLSQLGVATILCAILRLLLRPLKQPRFVAEMLAGIMLGPSMFKLFGKGDYIESLKTIKEYNMMNVLEILGLTTFSFVVGVRTDISMLKSTGKLPWIIGILSFLLPMSVVFPAAALFKKYLGEVEGFFLYWVSIMAAKTSFQVTSFLLEDLSLLNSELGRLALSSALISSIGCWIFATYNAYYTWSQMLHFQTLDYFRTEIPRAISILAIIFILRPFIFWLMRRIPEGRPIKESHFFVMTVMFLTVSFAYECLGFTSPLGAMILGLCVPPGRPLGSGVVEKLEAFISAVLLPTYIVDAGRYVDIFQISMVHYIQAEIIILLSFSAKLAAGVIPSVICRMPYKDSFALGLLLSAQGFFDVLFFKLFHRYGVMINYVFLFMFTIVRYAAVMPV
;
A
#
# COMPACT_ATOMS: atom_id res chain seq x y z
N MET A 1 32.67 -10.50 17.11
CA MET A 1 33.03 -10.22 18.52
C MET A 1 31.83 -9.54 19.16
N THR A 2 31.21 -10.25 20.11
CA THR A 2 30.07 -9.81 20.91
C THR A 2 30.50 -8.67 21.83
N THR A 3 30.08 -7.44 21.53
CA THR A 3 30.23 -6.33 22.47
C THR A 3 29.07 -6.36 23.44
N ASN A 4 29.34 -6.83 24.65
CA ASN A 4 28.46 -6.70 25.80
C ASN A 4 28.03 -5.23 25.91
N ALA A 5 26.73 -5.01 26.08
CA ALA A 5 26.21 -3.70 26.49
C ALA A 5 26.90 -3.30 27.81
N PRO A 6 27.28 -2.02 27.99
CA PRO A 6 27.85 -1.58 29.25
C PRO A 6 26.86 -1.83 30.39
N ASP A 7 27.36 -2.46 31.46
CA ASP A 7 26.61 -2.85 32.64
C ASP A 7 25.78 -1.67 33.19
N GLY A 8 24.46 -1.85 33.31
CA GLY A 8 23.64 -1.00 34.19
C GLY A 8 22.38 -0.35 33.62
N VAL A 9 21.97 -0.58 32.38
CA VAL A 9 20.65 -0.09 31.89
C VAL A 9 19.60 -1.17 32.04
N VAL A 10 18.95 -1.23 33.21
CA VAL A 10 17.73 -2.03 33.40
C VAL A 10 16.60 -1.29 32.68
N LEU A 11 16.19 -1.81 31.52
CA LEU A 11 15.00 -1.30 30.82
C LEU A 11 13.74 -1.62 31.67
N PRO A 12 12.82 -0.65 31.88
CA PRO A 12 11.67 -0.82 32.77
C PRO A 12 10.57 -1.76 32.24
N PHE A 13 10.73 -2.33 31.04
CA PHE A 13 9.75 -3.24 30.45
C PHE A 13 10.44 -4.43 29.78
N ASN A 14 10.04 -5.63 30.20
CA ASN A 14 10.47 -6.90 29.61
C ASN A 14 9.72 -7.12 28.29
N PHE A 15 10.21 -6.54 27.19
CA PHE A 15 9.68 -6.79 25.85
C PHE A 15 10.28 -8.08 25.29
N SER A 16 9.71 -9.23 25.66
CA SER A 16 9.95 -10.49 24.96
C SER A 16 8.85 -10.74 23.93
N VAL A 17 8.84 -9.98 22.84
CA VAL A 17 8.11 -10.40 21.63
C VAL A 17 8.98 -10.07 20.41
N TYR A 18 9.43 -11.14 19.75
CA TYR A 18 10.34 -11.21 18.60
C TYR A 18 11.83 -10.95 18.92
N THR A 19 12.67 -11.94 18.64
CA THR A 19 14.14 -11.87 18.67
C THR A 19 14.66 -10.94 17.56
N VAL A 20 14.46 -9.64 17.72
CA VAL A 20 15.04 -8.63 16.84
C VAL A 20 16.41 -8.25 17.39
N PRO A 21 17.50 -8.26 16.60
CA PRO A 21 18.81 -7.84 17.08
C PRO A 21 18.78 -6.37 17.52
N PHE A 22 19.15 -6.10 18.77
CA PHE A 22 19.23 -4.75 19.31
C PHE A 22 20.64 -4.19 19.06
N SER A 23 20.70 -2.98 18.52
CA SER A 23 21.93 -2.22 18.33
C SER A 23 21.80 -0.90 19.10
N CYS A 24 22.67 -0.69 20.10
CA CYS A 24 22.76 0.58 20.81
C CYS A 24 23.54 1.58 19.97
N GLU A 25 22.85 2.51 19.31
CA GLU A 25 23.46 3.66 18.65
C GLU A 25 23.21 4.93 19.47
N TYR A 26 24.25 5.72 19.68
CA TYR A 26 24.13 7.06 20.26
C TYR A 26 23.22 7.91 19.38
N PHE A 27 22.05 8.33 19.86
CA PHE A 27 21.23 9.33 19.17
C PHE A 27 22.08 10.60 19.01
N ALA A 28 22.40 10.99 17.78
CA ALA A 28 23.21 12.18 17.56
C ALA A 28 22.41 13.36 18.12
N SER A 29 22.94 14.04 19.13
CA SER A 29 22.28 15.17 19.79
C SER A 29 21.99 16.33 18.84
N ALA A 30 22.69 16.38 17.69
CA ALA A 30 22.47 17.37 16.64
C ALA A 30 21.77 16.77 15.41
N VAL A 31 20.51 17.15 15.21
CA VAL A 31 19.67 16.78 14.04
C VAL A 31 20.14 17.51 12.76
N THR A 32 20.73 18.69 12.92
CA THR A 32 21.22 19.58 11.86
C THR A 32 22.73 19.69 11.88
N SER A 33 23.34 19.88 10.70
CA SER A 33 24.78 20.10 10.56
C SER A 33 25.18 21.53 10.91
N GLY A 34 26.37 21.71 11.48
CA GLY A 34 27.04 22.99 11.66
C GLY A 34 27.55 23.62 10.36
N GLY A 35 27.49 22.89 9.24
CA GLY A 35 27.82 23.34 7.90
C GLY A 35 29.19 22.86 7.43
N TYR A 36 29.29 22.58 6.12
CA TYR A 36 30.50 22.06 5.47
C TYR A 36 31.74 22.95 5.72
N PHE A 37 31.56 24.27 5.69
CA PHE A 37 32.62 25.25 5.91
C PHE A 37 33.13 25.30 7.36
N ARG A 38 32.46 24.64 8.31
CA ARG A 38 32.92 24.49 9.70
C ARG A 38 33.60 23.14 9.96
N ASN A 39 34.05 22.45 8.90
CA ASN A 39 34.59 21.09 8.94
C ASN A 39 33.62 20.04 9.51
N ASP A 40 32.31 20.32 9.45
CA ASP A 40 31.28 19.36 9.80
C ASP A 40 30.75 18.67 8.53
N ASN A 41 30.57 17.35 8.58
CA ASN A 41 30.17 16.58 7.40
C ASN A 41 28.63 16.41 7.41
N PRO A 42 27.89 17.09 6.51
CA PRO A 42 26.43 17.13 6.57
C PRO A 42 25.79 15.76 6.40
N MET A 43 26.46 14.82 5.72
CA MET A 43 25.97 13.46 5.50
C MET A 43 25.95 12.60 6.78
N ARG A 44 26.59 13.05 7.87
CA ARG A 44 26.51 12.38 9.18
C ARG A 44 25.26 12.78 9.98
N HIS A 45 24.56 13.82 9.54
CA HIS A 45 23.36 14.33 10.20
C HIS A 45 22.10 13.80 9.50
N PRO A 46 21.05 13.44 10.25
CA PRO A 46 19.84 12.85 9.66
C PRO A 46 19.14 13.76 8.63
N VAL A 47 19.05 15.07 8.89
CA VAL A 47 18.29 15.98 8.02
C VAL A 47 18.96 16.22 6.66
N PRO A 48 20.23 16.64 6.56
CA PRO A 48 20.86 16.86 5.27
C PRO A 48 20.96 15.58 4.45
N PHE A 49 21.21 14.44 5.11
CA PHE A 49 21.21 13.14 4.46
C PHE A 49 19.84 12.81 3.87
N PHE A 50 18.77 12.93 4.67
CA PHE A 50 17.40 12.69 4.22
C PHE A 50 16.99 13.60 3.05
N LEU A 51 17.31 14.89 3.11
CA LEU A 51 17.05 15.83 2.02
C LEU A 51 17.82 15.45 0.75
N SER A 52 19.07 14.99 0.88
CA SER A 52 19.86 14.52 -0.26
C SER A 52 19.24 13.27 -0.89
N GLN A 53 18.75 12.33 -0.08
CA GLN A 53 18.10 11.11 -0.54
C GLN A 53 16.80 11.42 -1.28
N LEU A 54 15.98 12.34 -0.75
CA LEU A 54 14.78 12.84 -1.42
C LEU A 54 15.10 13.54 -2.75
N GLY A 55 16.15 14.37 -2.79
CA GLY A 55 16.58 15.04 -4.00
C GLY A 55 16.99 14.04 -5.09
N VAL A 56 17.84 13.08 -4.76
CA VAL A 56 18.27 12.04 -5.72
C VAL A 56 17.09 11.19 -6.19
N ALA A 57 16.22 10.77 -5.28
CA ALA A 57 15.02 10.00 -5.58
C ALA A 57 14.09 10.71 -6.57
N THR A 58 13.77 11.98 -6.29
CA THR A 58 12.85 12.77 -7.11
C THR A 58 13.42 13.05 -8.50
N ILE A 59 14.72 13.33 -8.60
CA ILE A 59 15.43 13.51 -9.87
C ILE A 59 15.39 12.21 -10.69
N LEU A 60 15.70 11.07 -10.08
CA LEU A 60 15.69 9.79 -10.79
C LEU A 60 14.29 9.41 -11.28
N CYS A 61 13.27 9.58 -10.43
CA CYS A 61 11.87 9.41 -10.83
C CYS A 61 11.49 10.34 -11.98
N ALA A 62 11.94 11.60 -11.99
CA ALA A 62 11.68 12.53 -13.09
C ALA A 62 12.34 12.08 -14.41
N ILE A 63 13.61 11.64 -14.35
CA ILE A 63 14.35 11.14 -15.52
C ILE A 63 13.67 9.89 -16.10
N LEU A 64 13.34 8.91 -15.26
CA LEU A 64 12.68 7.68 -15.72
C LEU A 64 11.28 7.95 -16.25
N ARG A 65 10.52 8.88 -15.66
CA ARG A 65 9.23 9.32 -16.21
C ARG A 65 9.39 9.94 -17.58
N LEU A 66 10.42 10.75 -17.83
CA LEU A 66 10.70 11.31 -19.15
C LEU A 66 11.11 10.22 -20.16
N LEU A 67 11.92 9.26 -19.75
CA LEU A 67 12.40 8.16 -20.59
C LEU A 67 11.29 7.17 -20.97
N LEU A 68 10.37 6.89 -20.05
CA LEU A 68 9.26 5.93 -20.23
C LEU A 68 7.99 6.58 -20.81
N ARG A 69 7.92 7.91 -20.85
CA ARG A 69 6.84 8.66 -21.52
C ARG A 69 6.53 8.18 -22.94
N PRO A 70 7.50 7.95 -23.85
CA PRO A 70 7.21 7.43 -25.20
C PRO A 70 6.57 6.04 -25.20
N LEU A 71 6.79 5.24 -24.15
CA LEU A 71 6.22 3.90 -24.01
C LEU A 71 4.80 3.89 -23.43
N LYS A 72 4.22 5.07 -23.16
CA LYS A 72 2.89 5.24 -22.54
C LYS A 72 2.72 4.44 -21.24
N GLN A 73 3.80 4.24 -20.50
CA GLN A 73 3.77 3.51 -19.24
C GLN A 73 3.12 4.37 -18.14
N PRO A 74 2.32 3.76 -17.24
CA PRO A 74 1.73 4.48 -16.12
C PRO A 74 2.81 4.99 -15.18
N ARG A 75 2.50 6.10 -14.51
CA ARG A 75 3.43 6.81 -13.62
C ARG A 75 4.05 5.90 -12.56
N PHE A 76 3.26 4.99 -12.01
CA PHE A 76 3.68 4.00 -11.02
C PHE A 76 4.86 3.14 -11.48
N VAL A 77 4.87 2.68 -12.74
CA VAL A 77 5.91 1.79 -13.27
C VAL A 77 7.27 2.51 -13.31
N ALA A 78 7.28 3.76 -13.79
CA ALA A 78 8.50 4.57 -13.86
C ALA A 78 9.12 4.83 -12.49
N GLU A 79 8.27 5.15 -11.51
CA GLU A 79 8.72 5.39 -10.15
C GLU A 79 9.19 4.10 -9.47
N MET A 80 8.51 2.96 -9.69
CA MET A 80 8.93 1.66 -9.15
C MET A 80 10.29 1.21 -9.69
N LEU A 81 10.54 1.41 -10.98
CA LEU A 81 11.86 1.19 -11.56
C LEU A 81 12.92 2.10 -10.91
N ALA A 82 12.58 3.36 -10.59
CA ALA A 82 13.47 4.26 -9.86
C ALA A 82 13.82 3.72 -8.47
N GLY A 83 12.81 3.21 -7.74
CA GLY A 83 12.99 2.58 -6.45
C GLY A 83 13.91 1.37 -6.52
N ILE A 84 13.69 0.46 -7.47
CA ILE A 84 14.55 -0.71 -7.71
C ILE A 84 15.98 -0.28 -8.05
N MET A 85 16.14 0.79 -8.84
CA MET A 85 17.45 1.33 -9.20
C MET A 85 18.19 1.95 -8.00
N LEU A 86 17.47 2.52 -7.03
CA LEU A 86 18.03 3.02 -5.78
C LEU A 86 18.14 1.95 -4.70
N GLY A 87 17.61 0.76 -4.96
CA GLY A 87 17.72 -0.42 -4.11
C GLY A 87 19.11 -1.04 -4.11
N PRO A 88 19.38 -1.97 -3.18
CA PRO A 88 20.69 -2.60 -3.02
C PRO A 88 21.18 -3.36 -4.25
N SER A 89 20.25 -3.81 -5.10
CA SER A 89 20.55 -4.52 -6.34
C SER A 89 21.47 -3.76 -7.29
N MET A 90 21.23 -2.47 -7.56
CA MET A 90 22.09 -1.72 -8.49
C MET A 90 23.46 -1.40 -7.90
N PHE A 91 23.52 -1.04 -6.62
CA PHE A 91 24.78 -0.71 -5.96
C PHE A 91 25.69 -1.94 -5.78
N LYS A 92 25.11 -3.12 -5.59
CA LYS A 92 25.84 -4.39 -5.63
C LYS A 92 26.39 -4.68 -7.03
N LEU A 93 25.64 -4.39 -8.09
CA LEU A 93 26.10 -4.53 -9.48
C LEU A 93 27.33 -3.64 -9.78
N PHE A 94 27.37 -2.43 -9.21
CA PHE A 94 28.51 -1.50 -9.34
C PHE A 94 29.67 -1.78 -8.36
N GLY A 95 29.63 -2.87 -7.60
CA GLY A 95 30.71 -3.24 -6.67
C GLY A 95 30.82 -2.37 -5.41
N LYS A 96 29.77 -1.60 -5.07
CA LYS A 96 29.69 -0.75 -3.86
C LYS A 96 28.69 -1.28 -2.83
N GLY A 97 28.63 -2.61 -2.67
CA GLY A 97 27.73 -3.27 -1.71
C GLY A 97 27.91 -2.78 -0.27
N ASP A 98 29.17 -2.58 0.16
CA ASP A 98 29.52 -2.15 1.51
C ASP A 98 29.08 -0.72 1.83
N TYR A 99 28.97 0.14 0.81
CA TYR A 99 28.48 1.51 0.97
C TYR A 99 27.03 1.52 1.45
N ILE A 100 26.20 0.56 1.01
CA ILE A 100 24.81 0.45 1.50
C ILE A 100 24.75 -0.07 2.94
N GLU A 101 25.62 -1.00 3.34
CA GLU A 101 25.66 -1.41 4.74
C GLU A 101 26.09 -0.26 5.66
N SER A 102 26.95 0.64 5.18
CA SER A 102 27.28 1.88 5.90
C SER A 102 26.14 2.91 5.92
N LEU A 103 25.23 2.89 4.95
CA LEU A 103 23.99 3.69 4.89
C LEU A 103 22.80 3.00 5.60
N LYS A 104 23.01 1.84 6.22
CA LYS A 104 22.00 1.16 7.07
C LYS A 104 22.09 1.66 8.51
N THR A 105 22.26 2.97 8.73
CA THR A 105 22.12 3.51 10.09
C THR A 105 20.66 3.43 10.51
N ILE A 106 20.38 2.87 11.70
CA ILE A 106 19.02 2.59 12.20
C ILE A 106 18.16 3.87 12.28
N LYS A 107 18.79 5.03 12.42
CA LYS A 107 18.15 6.35 12.47
C LYS A 107 17.48 6.76 11.16
N GLU A 108 18.12 6.47 10.02
CA GLU A 108 17.67 6.84 8.68
C GLU A 108 16.44 6.03 8.27
N TYR A 109 16.41 4.75 8.70
CA TYR A 109 15.28 3.85 8.51
C TYR A 109 13.97 4.42 9.10
N ASN A 110 14.03 5.05 10.27
CA ASN A 110 12.81 5.53 10.92
C ASN A 110 12.24 6.80 10.26
N MET A 111 13.08 7.76 9.85
CA MET A 111 12.57 9.02 9.26
C MET A 111 11.91 8.80 7.89
N MET A 112 12.50 7.92 7.06
CA MET A 112 11.97 7.63 5.74
C MET A 112 10.65 6.84 5.81
N ASN A 113 10.57 5.82 6.67
CA ASN A 113 9.33 5.08 6.91
C ASN A 113 8.20 5.98 7.45
N VAL A 114 8.52 6.97 8.29
CA VAL A 114 7.51 7.93 8.78
C VAL A 114 6.98 8.81 7.65
N LEU A 115 7.87 9.39 6.82
CA LEU A 115 7.43 10.22 5.69
C LEU A 115 6.64 9.40 4.66
N GLU A 116 7.04 8.16 4.45
CA GLU A 116 6.36 7.22 3.59
C GLU A 116 4.93 6.95 4.06
N ILE A 117 4.74 6.53 5.32
CA ILE A 117 3.42 6.19 5.85
C ILE A 117 2.53 7.44 5.81
N LEU A 118 3.06 8.61 6.19
CA LEU A 118 2.37 9.88 6.05
C LEU A 118 1.98 10.15 4.60
N GLY A 119 2.89 9.87 3.67
CA GLY A 119 2.70 10.02 2.24
C GLY A 119 1.56 9.17 1.70
N LEU A 120 1.57 7.88 2.05
CA LEU A 120 0.55 6.93 1.66
C LEU A 120 -0.80 7.24 2.32
N THR A 121 -0.80 7.70 3.57
CA THR A 121 -2.02 8.13 4.27
C THR A 121 -2.64 9.35 3.60
N THR A 122 -1.82 10.34 3.23
CA THR A 122 -2.31 11.52 2.52
C THR A 122 -2.79 11.17 1.11
N PHE A 123 -2.07 10.30 0.39
CA PHE A 123 -2.49 9.77 -0.91
C PHE A 123 -3.82 9.00 -0.83
N SER A 124 -3.99 8.16 0.19
CA SER A 124 -5.22 7.41 0.44
C SER A 124 -6.41 8.33 0.72
N PHE A 125 -6.20 9.40 1.48
CA PHE A 125 -7.22 10.41 1.70
C PHE A 125 -7.65 11.06 0.38
N VAL A 126 -6.70 11.49 -0.45
CA VAL A 126 -6.98 12.13 -1.76
C VAL A 126 -7.76 11.19 -2.68
N VAL A 127 -7.34 9.93 -2.82
CA VAL A 127 -8.05 8.91 -3.61
C VAL A 127 -9.47 8.69 -3.07
N GLY A 128 -9.64 8.69 -1.74
CA GLY A 128 -10.95 8.60 -1.11
C GLY A 128 -11.87 9.78 -1.47
N VAL A 129 -11.37 11.01 -1.40
CA VAL A 129 -12.12 12.25 -1.72
C VAL A 129 -12.57 12.29 -3.19
N ARG A 130 -11.77 11.71 -4.09
CA ARG A 130 -12.08 11.63 -5.53
C ARG A 130 -13.12 10.56 -5.85
N THR A 131 -13.25 9.55 -4.99
CA THR A 131 -14.12 8.41 -5.24
C THR A 131 -15.56 8.69 -4.79
N ASP A 132 -16.50 8.70 -5.73
CA ASP A 132 -17.92 8.85 -5.40
C ASP A 132 -18.60 7.52 -5.05
N ILE A 133 -18.85 7.27 -3.76
CA ILE A 133 -19.62 6.08 -3.32
C ILE A 133 -21.11 6.20 -3.65
N SER A 134 -21.64 7.40 -3.91
CA SER A 134 -23.07 7.54 -4.24
C SER A 134 -23.41 6.76 -5.53
N MET A 135 -22.45 6.63 -6.44
CA MET A 135 -22.56 5.82 -7.66
C MET A 135 -22.71 4.31 -7.37
N LEU A 136 -22.25 3.80 -6.22
CA LEU A 136 -22.40 2.38 -5.88
C LEU A 136 -23.85 1.98 -5.67
N LYS A 137 -24.69 2.89 -5.15
CA LYS A 137 -26.07 2.60 -4.80
C LYS A 137 -26.96 2.32 -6.01
N SER A 138 -26.57 2.77 -7.21
CA SER A 138 -27.36 2.57 -8.43
C SER A 138 -26.99 1.31 -9.22
N THR A 139 -25.99 0.55 -8.76
CA THR A 139 -25.44 -0.58 -9.53
C THR A 139 -26.20 -1.87 -9.23
N GLY A 140 -26.65 -2.57 -10.28
CA GLY A 140 -27.52 -3.75 -10.17
C GLY A 140 -26.86 -5.01 -9.56
N LYS A 141 -27.39 -6.20 -9.87
CA LYS A 141 -26.89 -7.48 -9.33
C LYS A 141 -25.51 -7.90 -9.87
N LEU A 142 -25.12 -7.40 -11.05
CA LEU A 142 -23.88 -7.78 -11.74
C LEU A 142 -22.61 -7.50 -10.92
N PRO A 143 -22.41 -6.30 -10.33
CA PRO A 143 -21.23 -6.03 -9.52
C PRO A 143 -21.03 -6.96 -8.33
N TRP A 144 -22.13 -7.44 -7.73
CA TRP A 144 -22.10 -8.42 -6.63
C TRP A 144 -21.55 -9.76 -7.11
N ILE A 145 -22.03 -10.24 -8.26
CA ILE A 145 -21.57 -11.50 -8.85
C ILE A 145 -20.07 -11.39 -9.15
N ILE A 146 -19.67 -10.32 -9.85
CA ILE A 146 -18.27 -10.11 -10.23
C ILE A 146 -17.38 -9.92 -9.00
N GLY A 147 -17.82 -9.13 -8.01
CA GLY A 147 -17.06 -8.88 -6.79
C GLY A 147 -16.81 -10.15 -5.99
N ILE A 148 -17.84 -10.97 -5.76
CA ILE A 148 -17.72 -12.25 -5.06
C ILE A 148 -16.83 -13.23 -5.85
N LEU A 149 -17.05 -13.33 -7.16
CA LEU A 149 -16.31 -14.25 -8.01
C LEU A 149 -14.83 -13.83 -8.13
N SER A 150 -14.54 -12.53 -8.17
CA SER A 150 -13.17 -11.98 -8.21
C SER A 150 -12.36 -12.28 -6.96
N PHE A 151 -13.03 -12.61 -5.85
CA PHE A 151 -12.39 -13.08 -4.64
C PHE A 151 -12.33 -14.61 -4.58
N LEU A 152 -13.45 -15.30 -4.82
CA LEU A 152 -13.52 -16.75 -4.64
C LEU A 152 -12.77 -17.55 -5.70
N LEU A 153 -12.77 -17.13 -6.98
CA LEU A 153 -12.07 -17.87 -8.04
C LEU A 153 -10.55 -17.85 -7.87
N PRO A 154 -9.88 -16.70 -7.67
CA PRO A 154 -8.43 -16.72 -7.46
C PRO A 154 -8.04 -17.54 -6.24
N MET A 155 -8.81 -17.44 -5.15
CA MET A 155 -8.58 -18.22 -3.94
C MET A 155 -8.71 -19.72 -4.19
N SER A 156 -9.74 -20.17 -4.91
CA SER A 156 -9.98 -21.59 -5.16
C SER A 156 -8.93 -22.24 -6.06
N VAL A 157 -8.30 -21.46 -6.94
CA VAL A 157 -7.28 -21.97 -7.86
C VAL A 157 -5.88 -21.88 -7.23
N VAL A 158 -5.59 -20.80 -6.52
CA VAL A 158 -4.25 -20.54 -5.98
C VAL A 158 -3.96 -21.37 -4.72
N PHE A 159 -4.92 -21.56 -3.82
CA PHE A 159 -4.69 -22.33 -2.57
C PHE A 159 -4.29 -23.78 -2.82
N PRO A 160 -4.98 -24.54 -3.71
CA PRO A 160 -4.55 -25.88 -4.07
C PRO A 160 -3.18 -25.89 -4.75
N ALA A 161 -2.88 -24.93 -5.62
CA ALA A 161 -1.57 -24.82 -6.25
C ALA A 161 -0.46 -24.62 -5.21
N ALA A 162 -0.66 -23.71 -4.25
CA ALA A 162 0.28 -23.51 -3.14
C ALA A 162 0.42 -24.74 -2.24
N ALA A 163 -0.68 -25.47 -1.97
CA ALA A 163 -0.65 -26.71 -1.20
C ALA A 163 0.12 -27.84 -1.91
N LEU A 164 0.01 -27.92 -3.24
CA LEU A 164 0.81 -28.84 -4.04
C LEU A 164 2.29 -28.50 -3.91
N PHE A 165 2.69 -27.23 -4.09
CA PHE A 165 4.09 -26.83 -3.91
C PHE A 165 4.60 -27.11 -2.49
N LYS A 166 3.79 -26.84 -1.45
CA LYS A 166 4.14 -27.17 -0.06
C LYS A 166 4.50 -28.64 0.13
N LYS A 167 3.80 -29.57 -0.54
CA LYS A 167 4.07 -31.02 -0.45
C LYS A 167 5.46 -31.40 -0.97
N TYR A 168 6.00 -30.65 -1.92
CA TYR A 168 7.29 -30.95 -2.56
C TYR A 168 8.50 -30.26 -1.91
N LEU A 169 8.31 -29.15 -1.18
CA LEU A 169 9.39 -28.22 -0.79
C LEU A 169 9.58 -28.06 0.73
N GLY A 170 8.77 -28.71 1.55
CA GLY A 170 8.85 -28.63 3.01
C GLY A 170 8.02 -27.48 3.61
N GLU A 171 7.88 -27.48 4.95
CA GLU A 171 6.89 -26.65 5.64
C GLU A 171 7.18 -25.15 5.60
N VAL A 172 8.46 -24.76 5.66
CA VAL A 172 8.90 -23.35 5.73
C VAL A 172 8.61 -22.64 4.41
N GLU A 173 8.98 -23.23 3.27
CA GLU A 173 8.71 -22.67 1.94
C GLU A 173 7.20 -22.63 1.62
N GLY A 174 6.44 -23.63 2.10
CA GLY A 174 4.99 -23.67 1.95
C GLY A 174 4.25 -22.53 2.66
N PHE A 175 4.75 -22.05 3.80
CA PHE A 175 4.16 -20.91 4.51
C PHE A 175 4.34 -19.60 3.72
N PHE A 176 5.51 -19.41 3.09
CA PHE A 176 5.75 -18.23 2.25
C PHE A 176 4.85 -18.21 1.00
N LEU A 177 4.75 -19.34 0.29
CA LEU A 177 3.91 -19.46 -0.90
C LEU A 177 2.42 -19.23 -0.58
N TYR A 178 1.98 -19.60 0.63
CA TYR A 178 0.63 -19.33 1.12
C TYR A 178 0.35 -17.81 1.27
N TRP A 179 1.29 -17.04 1.79
CA TRP A 179 1.11 -15.58 1.91
C TRP A 179 1.20 -14.86 0.56
N VAL A 180 2.12 -15.29 -0.31
CA VAL A 180 2.17 -14.82 -1.71
C VAL A 180 0.84 -15.09 -2.41
N SER A 181 0.24 -16.24 -2.16
CA SER A 181 -1.07 -16.63 -2.69
C SER A 181 -2.20 -15.69 -2.25
N ILE A 182 -2.28 -15.37 -0.96
CA ILE A 182 -3.28 -14.44 -0.43
C ILE A 182 -3.10 -13.04 -1.04
N MET A 183 -1.85 -12.57 -1.12
CA MET A 183 -1.54 -11.25 -1.71
C MET A 183 -1.87 -11.20 -3.20
N ALA A 184 -1.54 -12.26 -3.95
CA ALA A 184 -1.86 -12.35 -5.37
C ALA A 184 -3.37 -12.40 -5.62
N ALA A 185 -4.13 -13.12 -4.77
CA ALA A 185 -5.58 -13.28 -4.92
C ALA A 185 -6.37 -12.03 -4.51
N LYS A 186 -5.85 -11.21 -3.60
CA LYS A 186 -6.53 -9.99 -3.12
C LYS A 186 -6.71 -8.95 -4.22
N THR A 187 -7.88 -8.34 -4.28
CA THR A 187 -8.15 -7.16 -5.12
C THR A 187 -8.32 -5.95 -4.22
N SER A 188 -7.57 -4.88 -4.49
CA SER A 188 -7.63 -3.63 -3.72
C SER A 188 -8.51 -2.63 -4.44
N PHE A 189 -9.64 -2.28 -3.83
CA PHE A 189 -10.47 -1.17 -4.26
C PHE A 189 -9.67 0.12 -4.44
N GLN A 190 -8.73 0.40 -3.55
CA GLN A 190 -7.94 1.63 -3.60
C GLN A 190 -7.10 1.72 -4.88
N VAL A 191 -6.50 0.59 -5.29
CA VAL A 191 -5.73 0.51 -6.54
C VAL A 191 -6.64 0.67 -7.75
N THR A 192 -7.79 -0.02 -7.77
CA THR A 192 -8.75 0.09 -8.87
C THR A 192 -9.27 1.51 -9.02
N SER A 193 -9.66 2.17 -7.93
CA SER A 193 -10.15 3.56 -7.98
C SER A 193 -9.11 4.52 -8.55
N PHE A 194 -7.85 4.42 -8.07
CA PHE A 194 -6.75 5.24 -8.57
C PHE A 194 -6.47 4.97 -10.05
N LEU A 195 -6.45 3.71 -10.49
CA LEU A 195 -6.23 3.36 -11.90
C LEU A 195 -7.34 3.91 -12.81
N LEU A 196 -8.60 3.81 -12.38
CA LEU A 196 -9.73 4.35 -13.12
C LEU A 196 -9.66 5.88 -13.27
N GLU A 197 -9.11 6.55 -12.26
CA GLU A 197 -8.89 7.98 -12.30
C GLU A 197 -7.76 8.36 -13.27
N ASP A 198 -6.62 7.68 -13.20
CA ASP A 198 -5.49 7.89 -14.13
C ASP A 198 -5.92 7.67 -15.58
N LEU A 199 -6.82 6.71 -15.83
CA LEU A 199 -7.41 6.44 -17.15
C LEU A 199 -8.59 7.37 -17.50
N SER A 200 -8.99 8.28 -16.61
CA SER A 200 -10.17 9.16 -16.77
C SER A 200 -11.49 8.40 -17.02
N LEU A 201 -11.59 7.16 -16.54
CA LEU A 201 -12.75 6.27 -16.70
C LEU A 201 -13.66 6.19 -15.47
N LEU A 202 -13.34 6.91 -14.38
CA LEU A 202 -14.03 6.81 -13.10
C LEU A 202 -15.56 7.02 -13.18
N ASN A 203 -16.02 7.93 -14.04
CA ASN A 203 -17.45 8.24 -14.22
C ASN A 203 -18.16 7.37 -15.29
N SER A 204 -17.41 6.56 -16.04
CA SER A 204 -17.98 5.68 -17.07
C SER A 204 -18.82 4.55 -16.44
N GLU A 205 -19.72 3.95 -17.22
CA GLU A 205 -20.48 2.77 -16.76
C GLU A 205 -19.54 1.60 -16.40
N LEU A 206 -18.49 1.40 -17.20
CA LEU A 206 -17.43 0.40 -16.95
C LEU A 206 -16.69 0.70 -15.65
N GLY A 207 -16.33 1.97 -15.42
CA GLY A 207 -15.63 2.40 -14.22
C GLY A 207 -16.46 2.20 -12.96
N ARG A 208 -17.74 2.58 -12.99
CA ARG A 208 -18.68 2.34 -11.89
C ARG A 208 -18.84 0.85 -11.57
N LEU A 209 -18.93 0.01 -12.60
CA LEU A 209 -18.99 -1.44 -12.44
C LEU A 209 -17.70 -1.99 -11.80
N ALA A 210 -16.53 -1.60 -12.30
CA ALA A 210 -15.24 -2.05 -11.76
C ALA A 210 -15.07 -1.65 -10.29
N LEU A 211 -15.41 -0.39 -9.96
CA LEU A 211 -15.24 0.20 -8.65
C LEU A 211 -16.17 -0.45 -7.61
N SER A 212 -17.43 -0.69 -7.98
CA SER A 212 -18.40 -1.40 -7.14
C SER A 212 -18.02 -2.87 -6.91
N SER A 213 -17.58 -3.58 -7.96
CA SER A 213 -17.08 -4.95 -7.84
C SER A 213 -15.81 -5.04 -6.97
N ALA A 214 -14.86 -4.12 -7.14
CA ALA A 214 -13.63 -4.10 -6.35
C ALA A 214 -13.91 -3.81 -4.86
N LEU A 215 -14.90 -2.97 -4.53
CA LEU A 215 -15.33 -2.75 -3.15
C LEU A 215 -15.90 -4.01 -2.51
N ILE A 216 -16.80 -4.71 -3.22
CA ILE A 216 -17.41 -5.95 -2.74
C ILE A 216 -16.33 -7.02 -2.53
N SER A 217 -15.39 -7.14 -3.47
CA SER A 217 -14.23 -8.03 -3.35
C SER A 217 -13.35 -7.67 -2.14
N SER A 218 -13.08 -6.37 -1.93
CA SER A 218 -12.27 -5.88 -0.80
C SER A 218 -12.91 -6.22 0.55
N ILE A 219 -14.24 -6.07 0.68
CA ILE A 219 -15.00 -6.47 1.88
C ILE A 219 -14.88 -7.99 2.09
N GLY A 220 -15.00 -8.79 1.03
CA GLY A 220 -14.80 -10.24 1.09
C GLY A 220 -13.40 -10.63 1.58
N CYS A 221 -12.35 -10.02 1.02
CA CYS A 221 -10.97 -10.20 1.48
C CYS A 221 -10.79 -9.83 2.96
N TRP A 222 -11.44 -8.76 3.40
CA TRP A 222 -11.40 -8.32 4.80
C TRP A 222 -12.03 -9.32 5.75
N ILE A 223 -13.24 -9.80 5.44
CA ILE A 223 -13.92 -10.83 6.24
C ILE A 223 -13.06 -12.10 6.31
N PHE A 224 -12.47 -12.52 5.18
CA PHE A 224 -11.58 -13.66 5.15
C PHE A 224 -10.30 -13.44 5.97
N ALA A 225 -9.69 -12.26 5.90
CA ALA A 225 -8.49 -11.93 6.68
C ALA A 225 -8.79 -11.92 8.19
N THR A 226 -9.91 -11.32 8.61
CA THR A 226 -10.39 -11.33 9.99
C THR A 226 -10.63 -12.78 10.47
N TYR A 227 -11.26 -13.62 9.65
CA TYR A 227 -11.46 -15.03 9.98
C TYR A 227 -10.12 -15.79 10.11
N ASN A 228 -9.16 -15.58 9.21
CA ASN A 228 -7.84 -16.21 9.31
C ASN A 228 -7.06 -15.71 10.53
N ALA A 229 -7.16 -14.42 10.85
CA ALA A 229 -6.56 -13.86 12.06
C ALA A 229 -7.15 -14.53 13.31
N TYR A 230 -8.48 -14.67 13.40
CA TYR A 230 -9.16 -15.41 14.47
C TYR A 230 -8.67 -16.86 14.58
N TYR A 231 -8.64 -17.58 13.46
CA TYR A 231 -8.20 -18.98 13.44
C TYR A 231 -6.73 -19.12 13.89
N THR A 232 -5.84 -18.27 13.39
CA THR A 232 -4.43 -18.29 13.73
C THR A 232 -4.21 -17.93 15.19
N TRP A 233 -4.92 -16.93 15.71
CA TRP A 233 -4.77 -16.48 17.10
C TRP A 233 -5.38 -17.46 18.11
N SER A 234 -6.51 -18.09 17.77
CA SER A 234 -7.13 -19.11 18.62
C SER A 234 -6.29 -20.38 18.71
N GLN A 235 -5.66 -20.81 17.62
CA GLN A 235 -4.85 -22.03 17.61
C GLN A 235 -3.40 -21.83 18.10
N MET A 236 -2.72 -20.74 17.68
CA MET A 236 -1.29 -20.56 17.99
C MET A 236 -1.02 -19.87 19.31
N LEU A 237 -1.94 -19.02 19.79
CA LEU A 237 -1.68 -18.15 20.94
C LEU A 237 -2.58 -18.45 22.16
N HIS A 238 -3.45 -19.47 22.07
CA HIS A 238 -4.40 -19.86 23.12
C HIS A 238 -5.19 -18.67 23.72
N PHE A 239 -5.46 -17.64 22.93
CA PHE A 239 -6.22 -16.47 23.39
C PHE A 239 -7.67 -16.86 23.69
N GLN A 240 -8.21 -16.32 24.79
CA GLN A 240 -9.63 -16.44 25.08
C GLN A 240 -10.45 -15.72 24.02
N THR A 241 -11.51 -16.36 23.53
CA THR A 241 -12.42 -15.82 22.50
C THR A 241 -12.92 -14.40 22.81
N LEU A 242 -13.05 -14.06 24.09
CA LEU A 242 -13.48 -12.74 24.56
C LEU A 242 -12.48 -11.62 24.23
N ASP A 243 -11.17 -11.88 24.27
CA ASP A 243 -10.15 -10.86 23.99
C ASP A 243 -10.09 -10.50 22.50
N TYR A 244 -10.38 -11.48 21.63
CA TYR A 244 -10.53 -11.23 20.20
C TYR A 244 -11.73 -10.33 19.89
N PHE A 245 -12.89 -10.60 20.50
CA PHE A 245 -14.07 -9.75 20.32
C PHE A 245 -13.85 -8.34 20.91
N ARG A 246 -13.09 -8.22 21.99
CA ARG A 246 -12.69 -6.92 22.55
C ARG A 246 -11.86 -6.07 21.59
N THR A 247 -11.10 -6.66 20.67
CA THR A 247 -10.36 -5.91 19.64
C THR A 247 -11.18 -5.62 18.39
N GLU A 248 -12.03 -6.55 17.96
CA GLU A 248 -12.81 -6.38 16.71
C GLU A 248 -14.04 -5.47 16.86
N ILE A 249 -14.68 -5.43 18.04
CA ILE A 249 -15.85 -4.57 18.27
C ILE A 249 -15.49 -3.07 18.14
N PRO A 250 -14.44 -2.54 18.79
CA PRO A 250 -14.02 -1.15 18.61
C PRO A 250 -13.66 -0.81 17.16
N ARG A 251 -13.04 -1.76 16.44
CA ARG A 251 -12.72 -1.64 15.02
C ARG A 251 -13.98 -1.44 14.17
N ALA A 252 -15.00 -2.27 14.35
CA ALA A 252 -16.28 -2.12 13.65
C ALA A 252 -16.99 -0.81 14.01
N ILE A 253 -17.00 -0.44 15.30
CA ILE A 253 -17.61 0.81 15.79
C ILE A 253 -16.92 2.04 15.17
N SER A 254 -15.60 2.02 15.00
CA SER A 254 -14.86 3.14 14.43
C SER A 254 -15.28 3.46 12.98
N ILE A 255 -15.54 2.43 12.17
CA ILE A 255 -16.02 2.59 10.79
C ILE A 255 -17.41 3.23 10.80
N LEU A 256 -18.30 2.77 11.67
CA LEU A 256 -19.64 3.35 11.83
C LEU A 256 -19.56 4.79 12.32
N ALA A 257 -18.65 5.10 13.25
CA ALA A 257 -18.45 6.45 13.76
C ALA A 257 -18.04 7.44 12.65
N ILE A 258 -17.16 7.05 11.72
CA ILE A 258 -16.83 7.91 10.58
C ILE A 258 -18.07 8.18 9.72
N ILE A 259 -18.84 7.13 9.42
CA ILE A 259 -20.01 7.23 8.53
C ILE A 259 -21.15 8.06 9.15
N PHE A 260 -21.39 7.93 10.46
CA PHE A 260 -22.53 8.57 11.12
C PHE A 260 -22.20 9.89 11.81
N ILE A 261 -20.94 10.14 12.19
CA ILE A 261 -20.56 11.38 12.90
C ILE A 261 -19.80 12.32 11.98
N LEU A 262 -18.71 11.84 11.36
CA LEU A 262 -17.85 12.70 10.55
C LEU A 262 -18.49 13.08 9.22
N ARG A 263 -19.23 12.17 8.59
CA ARG A 263 -19.90 12.48 7.31
C ARG A 263 -20.93 13.61 7.46
N PRO A 264 -21.90 13.60 8.40
CA PRO A 264 -22.79 14.75 8.60
C PRO A 264 -22.05 16.04 8.96
N PHE A 265 -20.96 15.95 9.73
CA PHE A 265 -20.12 17.10 10.06
C PHE A 265 -19.47 17.72 8.81
N ILE A 266 -18.94 16.91 7.89
CA ILE A 266 -18.40 17.37 6.61
C ILE A 266 -19.49 18.04 5.76
N PHE A 267 -20.70 17.45 5.69
CA PHE A 267 -21.83 18.08 4.99
C PHE A 267 -22.24 19.41 5.63
N TRP A 268 -22.23 19.51 6.96
CA TRP A 268 -22.49 20.76 7.65
C TRP A 268 -21.41 21.82 7.34
N LEU A 269 -20.14 21.42 7.31
CA LEU A 269 -19.02 22.30 6.96
C LEU A 269 -19.16 22.83 5.53
N MET A 270 -19.56 21.98 4.58
CA MET A 270 -19.79 22.40 3.20
C MET A 270 -20.90 23.42 3.05
N ARG A 271 -22.02 23.29 3.78
CA ARG A 271 -23.13 24.25 3.74
C ARG A 271 -22.72 25.67 4.17
N ARG A 272 -21.59 25.82 4.86
CA ARG A 272 -21.03 27.11 5.28
C ARG A 272 -20.12 27.74 4.22
N ILE A 273 -19.78 27.02 3.15
CA ILE A 273 -18.91 27.51 2.08
C ILE A 273 -19.81 28.10 0.98
N PRO A 274 -19.77 29.42 0.73
CA PRO A 274 -20.54 30.02 -0.37
C PRO A 274 -20.04 29.48 -1.72
N GLU A 275 -20.96 29.14 -2.60
CA GLU A 275 -20.68 28.57 -3.93
C GLU A 275 -19.77 29.49 -4.75
N GLY A 276 -18.76 28.91 -5.41
CA GLY A 276 -17.88 29.63 -6.35
C GLY A 276 -16.65 30.32 -5.74
N ARG A 277 -16.44 30.31 -4.41
CA ARG A 277 -15.21 30.85 -3.79
C ARG A 277 -14.16 29.76 -3.55
N PRO A 278 -12.86 30.08 -3.66
CA PRO A 278 -11.80 29.15 -3.28
C PRO A 278 -11.91 28.76 -1.81
N ILE A 279 -11.48 27.53 -1.48
CA ILE A 279 -11.49 27.03 -0.11
C ILE A 279 -10.69 27.98 0.79
N LYS A 280 -11.34 28.61 1.78
CA LYS A 280 -10.64 29.37 2.81
C LYS A 280 -9.65 28.45 3.53
N GLU A 281 -8.47 28.97 3.87
CA GLU A 281 -7.43 28.22 4.58
C GLU A 281 -7.95 27.53 5.86
N SER A 282 -8.91 28.14 6.55
CA SER A 282 -9.58 27.56 7.72
C SER A 282 -10.25 26.21 7.45
N HIS A 283 -10.91 26.04 6.29
CA HIS A 283 -11.58 24.77 5.96
C HIS A 283 -10.57 23.69 5.59
N PHE A 284 -9.50 24.06 4.86
CA PHE A 284 -8.41 23.14 4.58
C PHE A 284 -7.74 22.67 5.88
N PHE A 285 -7.46 23.58 6.81
CA PHE A 285 -6.91 23.24 8.12
C PHE A 285 -7.80 22.26 8.90
N VAL A 286 -9.12 22.49 8.94
CA VAL A 286 -10.08 21.57 9.59
C VAL A 286 -10.05 20.19 8.94
N MET A 287 -10.03 20.11 7.60
CA MET A 287 -9.89 18.83 6.89
C MET A 287 -8.57 18.12 7.22
N THR A 288 -7.47 18.87 7.30
CA THR A 288 -6.14 18.36 7.66
C THR A 288 -6.14 17.76 9.06
N VAL A 289 -6.65 18.50 10.05
CA VAL A 289 -6.76 18.03 11.43
C VAL A 289 -7.64 16.79 11.51
N MET A 290 -8.78 16.76 10.80
CA MET A 290 -9.66 15.60 10.78
C MET A 290 -8.97 14.36 10.23
N PHE A 291 -8.31 14.43 9.07
CA PHE A 291 -7.67 13.23 8.52
C PHE A 291 -6.52 12.75 9.38
N LEU A 292 -5.72 13.63 9.97
CA LEU A 292 -4.63 13.25 10.87
C LEU A 292 -5.18 12.57 12.15
N THR A 293 -6.22 13.14 12.75
CA THR A 293 -6.85 12.59 13.96
C THR A 293 -7.48 11.22 13.70
N VAL A 294 -8.18 11.06 12.57
CA VAL A 294 -8.77 9.78 12.18
C VAL A 294 -7.68 8.74 11.90
N SER A 295 -6.63 9.13 11.20
CA SER A 295 -5.50 8.24 10.89
C SER A 295 -4.81 7.75 12.16
N PHE A 296 -4.59 8.66 13.13
CA PHE A 296 -4.06 8.32 14.45
C PHE A 296 -4.99 7.37 15.23
N ALA A 297 -6.29 7.67 15.28
CA ALA A 297 -7.26 6.80 15.95
C ALA A 297 -7.28 5.38 15.35
N TYR A 298 -7.10 5.26 14.04
CA TYR A 298 -7.03 3.96 13.37
C TYR A 298 -5.78 3.17 13.75
N GLU A 299 -4.62 3.81 13.90
CA GLU A 299 -3.42 3.14 14.44
C GLU A 299 -3.61 2.69 15.88
N CYS A 300 -4.27 3.49 16.73
CA CYS A 300 -4.62 3.09 18.10
C CYS A 300 -5.52 1.85 18.15
N LEU A 301 -6.37 1.66 17.14
CA LEU A 301 -7.25 0.48 16.99
C LEU A 301 -6.54 -0.72 16.33
N GLY A 302 -5.28 -0.56 15.92
CA GLY A 302 -4.50 -1.58 15.22
C GLY A 302 -4.87 -1.75 13.74
N PHE A 303 -5.57 -0.78 13.14
CA PHE A 303 -5.67 -0.66 11.68
C PHE A 303 -4.46 0.12 11.13
N THR A 304 -4.29 0.08 9.80
CA THR A 304 -3.29 0.91 9.14
C THR A 304 -3.81 2.34 8.97
N SER A 305 -2.98 3.33 9.27
CA SER A 305 -3.27 4.77 9.10
C SER A 305 -3.86 5.13 7.71
N PRO A 306 -3.35 4.60 6.58
CA PRO A 306 -3.90 4.86 5.26
C PRO A 306 -5.38 4.49 5.09
N LEU A 307 -5.85 3.50 5.86
CA LEU A 307 -7.23 3.06 5.77
C LEU A 307 -8.20 4.05 6.41
N GLY A 308 -7.86 4.58 7.59
CA GLY A 308 -8.67 5.60 8.25
C GLY A 308 -8.80 6.85 7.39
N ALA A 309 -7.68 7.27 6.79
CA ALA A 309 -7.63 8.35 5.82
C ALA A 309 -8.53 8.10 4.60
N MET A 310 -8.50 6.88 4.03
CA MET A 310 -9.36 6.50 2.91
C MET A 310 -10.85 6.59 3.28
N ILE A 311 -11.28 6.01 4.40
CA ILE A 311 -12.69 6.00 4.82
C ILE A 311 -13.18 7.44 5.08
N LEU A 312 -12.35 8.29 5.68
CA LEU A 312 -12.68 9.70 5.84
C LEU A 312 -12.81 10.40 4.48
N GLY A 313 -11.86 10.17 3.56
CA GLY A 313 -11.89 10.75 2.21
C GLY A 313 -13.16 10.38 1.46
N LEU A 314 -13.56 9.11 1.53
CA LEU A 314 -14.80 8.59 0.96
C LEU A 314 -16.09 9.24 1.53
N CYS A 315 -16.03 9.80 2.73
CA CYS A 315 -17.14 10.55 3.31
C CYS A 315 -17.22 11.99 2.79
N VAL A 316 -16.14 12.52 2.21
CA VAL A 316 -16.11 13.81 1.55
C VAL A 316 -16.73 13.66 0.17
N PRO A 317 -17.80 14.40 -0.14
CA PRO A 317 -18.41 14.30 -1.46
C PRO A 317 -17.47 14.90 -2.53
N PRO A 318 -17.34 14.23 -3.67
CA PRO A 318 -16.48 14.69 -4.75
C PRO A 318 -17.08 15.95 -5.40
N GLY A 319 -16.22 16.90 -5.75
CA GLY A 319 -16.60 18.11 -6.49
C GLY A 319 -16.22 19.44 -5.84
N ARG A 320 -16.77 20.53 -6.38
CA ARG A 320 -16.60 21.88 -5.85
C ARG A 320 -17.60 22.15 -4.72
N PRO A 321 -17.25 22.98 -3.71
CA PRO A 321 -15.95 23.65 -3.54
C PRO A 321 -14.93 22.85 -2.70
N LEU A 322 -15.36 21.88 -1.88
CA LEU A 322 -14.52 21.28 -0.84
C LEU A 322 -13.58 20.16 -1.33
N GLY A 323 -14.08 19.17 -2.07
CA GLY A 323 -13.28 18.01 -2.49
C GLY A 323 -12.16 18.41 -3.44
N SER A 324 -12.51 19.13 -4.51
CA SER A 324 -11.56 19.60 -5.53
C SER A 324 -10.43 20.48 -4.98
N GLY A 325 -10.73 21.46 -4.11
CA GLY A 325 -9.68 22.35 -3.60
C GLY A 325 -8.78 21.70 -2.53
N VAL A 326 -9.26 20.67 -1.82
CA VAL A 326 -8.39 19.87 -0.91
C VAL A 326 -7.45 19.00 -1.72
N VAL A 327 -7.96 18.35 -2.76
CA VAL A 327 -7.19 17.54 -3.70
C VAL A 327 -6.10 18.37 -4.36
N GLU A 328 -6.44 19.52 -4.95
CA GLU A 328 -5.49 20.38 -5.67
C GLU A 328 -4.30 20.82 -4.80
N LYS A 329 -4.55 21.15 -3.52
CA LYS A 329 -3.50 21.55 -2.57
C LYS A 329 -2.60 20.39 -2.16
N LEU A 330 -3.14 19.18 -2.00
CA LEU A 330 -2.38 18.02 -1.53
C LEU A 330 -1.66 17.29 -2.67
N GLU A 331 -2.26 17.24 -3.86
CA GLU A 331 -1.78 16.45 -4.99
C GLU A 331 -0.40 16.87 -5.48
N ALA A 332 -0.12 18.18 -5.52
CA ALA A 332 1.19 18.68 -5.92
C ALA A 332 2.28 18.17 -4.97
N PHE A 333 2.04 18.24 -3.66
CA PHE A 333 2.98 17.79 -2.65
C PHE A 333 3.13 16.27 -2.63
N ILE A 334 2.02 15.53 -2.74
CA ILE A 334 2.03 14.07 -2.81
C ILE A 334 2.82 13.60 -4.03
N SER A 335 2.55 14.19 -5.18
CA SER A 335 3.17 13.84 -6.45
C SER A 335 4.65 14.18 -6.50
N ALA A 336 5.05 15.33 -5.95
CA ALA A 336 6.43 15.78 -6.04
C ALA A 336 7.33 15.09 -5.01
N VAL A 337 6.84 14.84 -3.79
CA VAL A 337 7.68 14.44 -2.65
C VAL A 337 7.30 13.07 -2.10
N LEU A 338 6.03 12.87 -1.76
CA LEU A 338 5.60 11.70 -0.97
C LEU A 338 5.64 10.39 -1.77
N LEU A 339 5.14 10.40 -3.00
CA LEU A 339 5.14 9.23 -3.90
C LEU A 339 6.57 8.73 -4.20
N PRO A 340 7.52 9.58 -4.64
CA PRO A 340 8.91 9.14 -4.83
C PRO A 340 9.53 8.53 -3.56
N THR A 341 9.29 9.14 -2.41
CA THR A 341 9.81 8.64 -1.12
C THR A 341 9.32 7.22 -0.83
N TYR A 342 8.02 6.98 -1.00
CA TYR A 342 7.40 5.67 -0.78
C TYR A 342 8.07 4.57 -1.58
N ILE A 343 8.42 4.89 -2.82
CA ILE A 343 8.87 3.90 -3.79
C ILE A 343 10.36 3.63 -3.64
N VAL A 344 11.14 4.63 -3.23
CA VAL A 344 12.55 4.43 -2.88
C VAL A 344 12.66 3.53 -1.66
N ASP A 345 11.80 3.70 -0.66
CA ASP A 345 11.81 2.80 0.49
C ASP A 345 11.35 1.39 0.11
N ALA A 346 10.30 1.27 -0.71
CA ALA A 346 9.87 -0.01 -1.26
C ALA A 346 11.00 -0.74 -2.02
N GLY A 347 11.74 -0.02 -2.88
CA GLY A 347 12.86 -0.55 -3.64
C GLY A 347 14.08 -0.95 -2.80
N ARG A 348 14.20 -0.45 -1.55
CA ARG A 348 15.27 -0.85 -0.64
C ARG A 348 15.21 -2.33 -0.24
N TYR A 349 14.01 -2.92 -0.21
CA TYR A 349 13.82 -4.34 0.09
C TYR A 349 14.06 -5.25 -1.12
N VAL A 350 14.38 -4.67 -2.29
CA VAL A 350 14.61 -5.42 -3.53
C VAL A 350 16.09 -5.80 -3.66
N ASP A 351 16.37 -7.09 -3.46
CA ASP A 351 17.68 -7.70 -3.72
C ASP A 351 17.57 -8.83 -4.74
N ILE A 352 18.02 -8.57 -5.98
CA ILE A 352 17.95 -9.52 -7.10
C ILE A 352 18.90 -10.70 -6.89
N PHE A 353 20.00 -10.51 -6.16
CA PHE A 353 21.06 -11.50 -6.02
C PHE A 353 20.77 -12.58 -4.97
N GLN A 354 19.73 -12.41 -4.15
CA GLN A 354 19.33 -13.38 -3.13
C GLN A 354 18.34 -14.44 -3.64
N ILE A 355 18.00 -14.42 -4.93
CA ILE A 355 16.88 -15.19 -5.47
C ILE A 355 17.35 -16.46 -6.13
N SER A 356 16.78 -17.59 -5.71
CA SER A 356 16.86 -18.84 -6.44
C SER A 356 15.83 -18.85 -7.58
N MET A 357 16.26 -19.29 -8.77
CA MET A 357 15.41 -19.44 -9.95
C MET A 357 14.18 -20.33 -9.69
N VAL A 358 14.30 -21.31 -8.80
CA VAL A 358 13.20 -22.24 -8.47
C VAL A 358 12.05 -21.49 -7.78
N HIS A 359 12.38 -20.66 -6.78
CA HIS A 359 11.41 -19.83 -6.06
C HIS A 359 10.78 -18.77 -6.97
N TYR A 360 11.54 -18.24 -7.93
CA TYR A 360 11.01 -17.33 -8.95
C TYR A 360 9.89 -17.98 -9.78
N ILE A 361 10.16 -19.15 -10.36
CA ILE A 361 9.22 -19.83 -11.25
C ILE A 361 7.93 -20.18 -10.50
N GLN A 362 8.02 -20.62 -9.25
CA GLN A 362 6.86 -20.97 -8.44
C GLN A 362 5.97 -19.77 -8.12
N ALA A 363 6.57 -18.66 -7.67
CA ALA A 363 5.85 -17.43 -7.41
C ALA A 363 5.18 -16.92 -8.70
N GLU A 364 5.90 -16.94 -9.82
CA GLU A 364 5.37 -16.51 -11.11
C GLU A 364 4.17 -17.37 -11.57
N ILE A 365 4.24 -18.70 -11.42
CA ILE A 365 3.12 -19.60 -11.73
C ILE A 365 1.90 -19.26 -10.87
N ILE A 366 2.07 -19.08 -9.56
CA ILE A 366 0.98 -18.71 -8.64
C ILE A 366 0.34 -17.39 -9.05
N ILE A 367 1.14 -16.38 -9.39
CA ILE A 367 0.61 -15.07 -9.74
C ILE A 367 -0.07 -15.10 -11.11
N LEU A 368 0.48 -15.81 -12.11
CA LEU A 368 -0.17 -16.03 -13.41
C LEU A 368 -1.52 -16.75 -13.27
N LEU A 369 -1.57 -17.73 -12.38
CA LEU A 369 -2.77 -18.48 -12.07
C LEU A 369 -3.82 -17.58 -11.38
N SER A 370 -3.39 -16.73 -10.44
CA SER A 370 -4.24 -15.72 -9.81
C SER A 370 -4.77 -14.72 -10.84
N PHE A 371 -3.89 -14.19 -11.70
CA PHE A 371 -4.23 -13.23 -12.74
C PHE A 371 -5.25 -13.79 -13.73
N SER A 372 -5.02 -15.00 -14.24
CA SER A 372 -5.98 -15.67 -15.14
C SER A 372 -7.32 -15.95 -14.47
N ALA A 373 -7.32 -16.36 -13.19
CA ALA A 373 -8.54 -16.56 -12.42
C ALA A 373 -9.31 -15.25 -12.18
N LYS A 374 -8.62 -14.12 -11.91
CA LYS A 374 -9.26 -12.79 -11.76
C LYS A 374 -9.83 -12.30 -13.07
N LEU A 375 -9.08 -12.45 -14.17
CA LEU A 375 -9.54 -12.08 -15.49
C LEU A 375 -10.78 -12.90 -15.86
N ALA A 376 -10.77 -14.21 -15.63
CA ALA A 376 -11.95 -15.06 -15.82
C ALA A 376 -13.13 -14.64 -14.94
N ALA A 377 -12.88 -14.26 -13.68
CA ALA A 377 -13.91 -13.79 -12.76
C ALA A 377 -14.59 -12.49 -13.21
N GLY A 378 -13.86 -11.60 -13.90
CA GLY A 378 -14.43 -10.39 -14.50
C GLY A 378 -15.14 -10.67 -15.83
N VAL A 379 -14.53 -11.47 -16.69
CA VAL A 379 -15.01 -11.70 -18.08
C VAL A 379 -16.24 -12.60 -18.12
N ILE A 380 -16.22 -13.74 -17.43
CA ILE A 380 -17.27 -14.77 -17.55
C ILE A 380 -18.66 -14.20 -17.16
N PRO A 381 -18.85 -13.55 -16.00
CA PRO A 381 -20.16 -13.01 -15.62
C PRO A 381 -20.60 -11.86 -16.53
N SER A 382 -19.66 -11.04 -17.00
CA SER A 382 -19.94 -9.89 -17.87
C SER A 382 -20.43 -10.33 -19.25
N VAL A 383 -19.81 -11.36 -19.83
CA VAL A 383 -20.25 -11.96 -21.09
C VAL A 383 -21.62 -12.64 -20.94
N ILE A 384 -21.87 -13.35 -19.83
CA ILE A 384 -23.19 -13.95 -19.54
C ILE A 384 -24.28 -12.86 -19.45
N CYS A 385 -23.93 -11.70 -18.88
CA CYS A 385 -24.82 -10.53 -18.83
C CYS A 385 -24.85 -9.70 -20.11
N ARG A 386 -24.36 -10.24 -21.24
CA ARG A 386 -24.40 -9.65 -22.58
C ARG A 386 -23.63 -8.33 -22.72
N MET A 387 -22.60 -8.11 -21.92
CA MET A 387 -21.65 -7.01 -22.16
C MET A 387 -20.77 -7.33 -23.39
N PRO A 388 -20.37 -6.33 -24.19
CA PRO A 388 -19.46 -6.56 -25.30
C PRO A 388 -18.12 -7.12 -24.80
N TYR A 389 -17.49 -7.98 -25.60
CA TYR A 389 -16.26 -8.67 -25.22
C TYR A 389 -15.11 -7.73 -24.87
N LYS A 390 -15.02 -6.58 -25.56
CA LYS A 390 -14.00 -5.56 -25.30
C LYS A 390 -14.12 -4.98 -23.88
N ASP A 391 -15.33 -4.58 -23.50
CA ASP A 391 -15.60 -4.01 -22.18
C ASP A 391 -15.47 -5.06 -21.07
N SER A 392 -15.87 -6.31 -21.35
CA SER A 392 -15.72 -7.42 -20.41
C SER A 392 -14.25 -7.75 -20.14
N PHE A 393 -13.41 -7.74 -21.18
CA PHE A 393 -11.97 -7.97 -21.04
C PHE A 393 -11.29 -6.79 -20.34
N ALA A 394 -11.65 -5.55 -20.69
CA ALA A 394 -11.19 -4.35 -19.99
C ALA A 394 -11.55 -4.40 -18.51
N LEU A 395 -12.77 -4.80 -18.16
CA LEU A 395 -13.20 -4.97 -16.77
C LEU A 395 -12.34 -5.99 -16.02
N GLY A 396 -12.10 -7.16 -16.62
CA GLY A 396 -11.26 -8.21 -16.04
C GLY A 396 -9.82 -7.74 -15.80
N LEU A 397 -9.28 -6.94 -16.72
CA LEU A 397 -7.97 -6.30 -16.55
C LEU A 397 -7.98 -5.27 -15.41
N LEU A 398 -8.95 -4.34 -15.39
CA LEU A 398 -9.07 -3.33 -14.32
C LEU A 398 -9.15 -3.95 -12.91
N LEU A 399 -9.86 -5.08 -12.77
CA LEU A 399 -9.97 -5.82 -11.51
C LEU A 399 -8.72 -6.64 -11.14
N SER A 400 -7.85 -6.90 -12.11
CA SER A 400 -6.58 -7.62 -11.92
C SER A 400 -5.41 -6.67 -11.63
N ALA A 401 -5.64 -5.36 -11.64
CA ALA A 401 -4.60 -4.37 -11.40
C ALA A 401 -4.05 -4.45 -9.98
N GLN A 402 -2.73 -4.41 -9.89
CA GLN A 402 -1.98 -4.30 -8.64
C GLN A 402 -1.19 -2.99 -8.65
N GLY A 403 -1.03 -2.38 -7.47
CA GLY A 403 -0.50 -1.01 -7.39
C GLY A 403 0.16 -0.68 -6.06
N PHE A 404 0.23 0.62 -5.77
CA PHE A 404 0.90 1.15 -4.58
C PHE A 404 0.45 0.50 -3.28
N PHE A 405 -0.85 0.26 -3.09
CA PHE A 405 -1.36 -0.32 -1.84
C PHE A 405 -0.94 -1.78 -1.63
N ASP A 406 -0.73 -2.55 -2.69
CA ASP A 406 -0.28 -3.94 -2.56
C ASP A 406 1.16 -4.00 -2.06
N VAL A 407 1.99 -3.02 -2.46
CA VAL A 407 3.35 -2.83 -1.95
C VAL A 407 3.35 -2.52 -0.44
N LEU A 408 2.35 -1.80 0.08
CA LEU A 408 2.25 -1.52 1.52
C LEU A 408 2.00 -2.82 2.29
N PHE A 409 1.01 -3.61 1.85
CA PHE A 409 0.72 -4.88 2.50
C PHE A 409 1.94 -5.80 2.44
N PHE A 410 2.61 -5.83 1.29
CA PHE A 410 3.87 -6.55 1.13
C PHE A 410 4.91 -6.13 2.19
N LYS A 411 5.17 -4.82 2.33
CA LYS A 411 6.10 -4.29 3.35
C LYS A 411 5.72 -4.66 4.78
N LEU A 412 4.43 -4.63 5.10
CA LEU A 412 3.93 -5.04 6.42
C LEU A 412 4.26 -6.51 6.67
N PHE A 413 4.01 -7.41 5.71
CA PHE A 413 4.37 -8.82 5.85
C PHE A 413 5.88 -9.05 5.96
N HIS A 414 6.68 -8.32 5.20
CA HIS A 414 8.14 -8.36 5.36
C HIS A 414 8.56 -7.92 6.76
N ARG A 415 7.99 -6.84 7.30
CA ARG A 415 8.24 -6.36 8.67
C ARG A 415 7.89 -7.38 9.75
N TYR A 416 6.83 -8.16 9.55
CA TYR A 416 6.45 -9.25 10.46
C TYR A 416 7.28 -10.53 10.26
N GLY A 417 8.29 -10.52 9.38
CA GLY A 417 9.14 -11.69 9.08
C GLY A 417 8.44 -12.76 8.24
N VAL A 418 7.27 -12.43 7.66
CA VAL A 418 6.42 -13.38 6.93
C VAL A 418 6.87 -13.57 5.47
N MET A 419 7.58 -12.61 4.86
CA MET A 419 8.02 -12.67 3.45
C MET A 419 9.42 -12.06 3.23
N ILE A 420 10.48 -12.72 3.69
CA ILE A 420 11.86 -12.18 3.66
C ILE A 420 12.51 -12.30 2.25
N ASN A 421 12.33 -13.44 1.56
CA ASN A 421 13.09 -13.74 0.33
C ASN A 421 12.32 -13.50 -1.00
N TYR A 422 11.05 -13.08 -0.94
CA TYR A 422 10.16 -13.02 -2.10
C TYR A 422 9.74 -11.58 -2.48
N VAL A 423 10.35 -10.58 -1.83
CA VAL A 423 10.02 -9.16 -1.99
C VAL A 423 10.13 -8.70 -3.42
N PHE A 424 11.29 -8.99 -4.02
CA PHE A 424 11.54 -8.63 -5.41
C PHE A 424 10.60 -9.35 -6.36
N LEU A 425 10.36 -10.65 -6.15
CA LEU A 425 9.50 -11.45 -7.03
C LEU A 425 8.11 -10.84 -7.15
N PHE A 426 7.52 -10.52 -6.00
CA PHE A 426 6.20 -9.92 -5.97
C PHE A 426 6.19 -8.52 -6.59
N MET A 427 7.17 -7.66 -6.25
CA MET A 427 7.28 -6.31 -6.82
C MET A 427 7.54 -6.31 -8.33
N PHE A 428 8.44 -7.17 -8.80
CA PHE A 428 8.79 -7.28 -10.21
C PHE A 428 7.59 -7.78 -11.03
N THR A 429 6.85 -8.74 -10.48
CA THR A 429 5.66 -9.28 -11.12
C THR A 429 4.51 -8.24 -11.11
N ILE A 430 4.34 -7.45 -10.03
CA ILE A 430 3.43 -6.28 -10.02
C ILE A 430 3.79 -5.30 -11.14
N VAL A 431 5.08 -4.96 -11.28
CA VAL A 431 5.55 -4.03 -12.33
C VAL A 431 5.24 -4.58 -13.71
N ARG A 432 5.44 -5.88 -13.95
CA ARG A 432 5.13 -6.52 -15.23
C ARG A 432 3.63 -6.48 -15.52
N TYR A 433 2.77 -6.79 -14.56
CA TYR A 433 1.32 -6.71 -14.78
C TYR A 433 0.82 -5.29 -14.95
N ALA A 434 1.37 -4.33 -14.21
CA ALA A 434 1.09 -2.91 -14.39
C ALA A 434 1.53 -2.41 -15.78
N ALA A 435 2.61 -2.96 -16.35
CA ALA A 435 3.07 -2.64 -17.70
C ALA A 435 2.24 -3.30 -18.82
N VAL A 436 1.56 -4.42 -18.54
CA VAL A 436 0.69 -5.14 -19.48
C VAL A 436 -0.73 -4.56 -19.54
N MET A 437 -1.14 -3.78 -18.54
CA MET A 437 -2.43 -3.07 -18.56
C MET A 437 -2.49 -2.12 -19.78
N PRO A 438 -3.49 -2.26 -20.66
CA PRO A 438 -3.65 -1.36 -21.78
C PRO A 438 -4.02 0.04 -21.29
N VAL A 439 -3.20 1.02 -21.66
CA VAL A 439 -3.51 2.46 -21.61
C VAL A 439 -4.19 2.88 -22.89
#